data_AF-A0A3D4H1C0-F1
#
_entry.id   AF-A0A3D4H1C0-F1
#
_cell.length_a   1.000
_cell.length_b   1.000
_cell.length_c   1.000
_cell.angle_alpha   90.00
_cell.angle_beta   90.00
_cell.angle_gamma   90.00
#
_symmetry.space_group_name_H-M   'P 1'
#
loop_
_entity.id
_entity.type
_entity.pdbx_description
1 polymer ?
#
loop_
_entity_poly.entity_id
_entity_poly.type
_entity_poly.pdbx_seq_one_letter_code
_entity_poly.pdbx_strand_id
1 'polypeptide(L)'
;MDGHDGVLQSRSSDVKIRGDLSTDAQVRGSGALLGEGSIVGSTEHPCKIQMDEGVFVVGSIRQAEVVSRRIQVANGQASRL
;
A
#
# COMPACT_ATOMS: atom_id res chain seq x y z
N MET A 1 -3.96 -24.60 0.17
CA MET A 1 -4.00 -23.26 -0.43
C MET A 1 -3.50 -22.34 0.66
N ASP A 2 -2.18 -22.22 0.77
CA ASP A 2 -1.55 -21.45 1.84
C ASP A 2 -1.54 -19.99 1.41
N GLY A 3 -2.70 -19.35 1.58
CA GLY A 3 -2.84 -17.91 1.49
C GLY A 3 -2.01 -17.32 2.62
N HIS A 4 -0.81 -16.86 2.30
CA HIS A 4 -0.12 -15.91 3.15
C HIS A 4 -0.95 -14.63 3.15
N ASP A 5 -1.95 -14.57 4.04
CA ASP A 5 -2.60 -13.34 4.49
C ASP A 5 -1.54 -12.58 5.31
N GLY A 6 -0.57 -12.05 4.57
CA GLY A 6 0.63 -11.42 5.06
C GLY A 6 0.26 -10.06 5.63
N VAL A 7 -0.06 -10.04 6.91
CA VAL A 7 -0.05 -8.82 7.70
C VAL A 7 1.40 -8.29 7.69
N LEU A 8 1.71 -7.40 6.74
CA LEU A 8 3.00 -6.72 6.63
C LEU A 8 3.10 -5.60 7.67
N GLN A 9 3.21 -5.98 8.94
CA GLN A 9 3.53 -5.06 10.03
C GLN A 9 5.01 -4.69 9.99
N SER A 10 5.34 -3.67 9.20
CA SER A 10 6.62 -2.99 9.34
C SER A 10 6.51 -1.92 10.43
N ARG A 11 7.58 -1.73 11.21
CA ARG A 11 7.81 -0.52 12.02
C ARG A 11 9.01 0.27 11.49
N SER A 12 9.40 -0.01 10.25
CA SER A 12 10.40 0.78 9.53
C SER A 12 9.87 2.20 9.34
N SER A 13 10.79 3.18 9.27
CA SER A 13 10.41 4.53 8.85
C SER A 13 9.79 4.44 7.45
N ASP A 14 10.54 3.91 6.50
CA ASP A 14 10.11 3.79 5.12
C ASP A 14 9.80 2.34 4.73
N VAL A 15 8.78 2.17 3.90
CA VAL A 15 8.29 0.87 3.42
C VAL A 15 8.28 0.89 1.90
N LYS A 16 8.88 -0.11 1.26
CA LYS A 16 8.75 -0.35 -0.17
C LYS A 16 8.07 -1.70 -0.40
N ILE A 17 7.01 -1.69 -1.22
CA ILE A 17 6.29 -2.90 -1.63
C ILE A 17 6.37 -2.99 -3.14
N ARG A 18 6.77 -4.17 -3.63
CA ARG A 18 6.77 -4.51 -5.06
C ARG A 18 5.72 -5.60 -5.28
N GLY A 19 4.74 -5.33 -6.13
CA GLY A 19 3.57 -6.16 -6.31
C GLY A 19 2.35 -5.62 -5.56
N ASP A 20 1.28 -6.40 -5.61
CA ASP A 20 -0.01 -5.98 -5.10
C ASP A 20 -0.12 -6.22 -3.59
N LEU A 21 -0.79 -5.28 -2.91
CA LEU A 21 -1.31 -5.44 -1.54
C LEU A 21 -2.75 -5.91 -1.64
N SER A 22 -3.05 -7.07 -1.07
CA SER A 22 -4.39 -7.64 -1.04
C SER A 22 -5.10 -7.42 0.30
N THR A 23 -6.36 -7.86 0.32
CA THR A 23 -7.28 -7.96 1.46
C THR A 23 -6.58 -8.21 2.80
N ASP A 24 -7.01 -7.49 3.85
CA ASP A 24 -6.48 -7.53 5.23
C ASP A 24 -5.03 -7.05 5.43
N ALA A 25 -4.34 -6.59 4.39
CA ALA A 25 -3.01 -6.01 4.57
C ALA A 25 -3.04 -4.76 5.46
N GLN A 26 -2.16 -4.73 6.46
CA GLN A 26 -1.98 -3.59 7.35
C GLN A 26 -0.54 -3.09 7.29
N VAL A 27 -0.33 -1.83 6.90
CA VAL A 27 0.98 -1.19 6.83
C VAL A 27 1.01 0.01 7.77
N ARG A 28 2.04 0.08 8.61
CA ARG A 28 2.27 1.22 9.50
C ARG A 28 3.73 1.68 9.40
N GLY A 29 3.99 2.96 9.59
CA GLY A 29 5.36 3.49 9.61
C GLY A 29 5.41 5.00 9.80
N SER A 30 6.55 5.51 10.28
CA SER A 30 6.73 6.94 10.56
C SER A 30 7.30 7.74 9.38
N GLY A 31 7.65 7.08 8.28
CA GLY A 31 8.17 7.67 7.05
C GLY A 31 7.19 7.49 5.90
N ALA A 32 7.69 7.09 4.74
CA ALA A 32 6.93 6.98 3.50
C ALA A 32 6.72 5.53 3.04
N LEU A 33 5.55 5.25 2.46
CA LEU A 33 5.27 4.02 1.72
C LEU A 33 5.41 4.29 0.21
N LEU A 34 6.21 3.46 -0.47
CA LEU A 34 6.22 3.34 -1.94
C LEU A 34 5.65 1.98 -2.35
N GLY A 35 4.49 1.97 -2.98
CA GLY A 35 3.85 0.79 -3.58
C GLY A 35 4.01 0.78 -5.09
N GLU A 36 4.75 -0.21 -5.61
CA GLU A 36 4.85 -0.51 -7.05
C GLU A 36 3.88 -1.65 -7.37
N GLY A 37 2.61 -1.32 -7.59
CA GLY A 37 1.51 -2.29 -7.70
C GLY A 37 0.18 -1.68 -7.26
N SER A 38 -0.86 -2.50 -7.21
CA SER A 38 -2.19 -2.09 -6.74
C SER A 38 -2.41 -2.45 -5.28
N ILE A 39 -3.18 -1.60 -4.59
CA ILE A 39 -3.66 -1.82 -3.23
C ILE A 39 -5.14 -2.11 -3.35
N VAL A 40 -5.52 -3.37 -3.17
CA VAL A 40 -6.88 -3.86 -3.45
C VAL A 40 -7.39 -4.64 -2.24
N GLY A 41 -8.20 -3.97 -1.43
CA GLY A 41 -8.95 -4.61 -0.36
C GLY A 41 -10.33 -5.09 -0.82
N SER A 42 -11.17 -5.47 0.13
CA SER A 42 -12.60 -5.71 -0.08
C SER A 42 -13.43 -4.81 0.84
N THR A 43 -14.74 -4.74 0.61
CA THR A 43 -15.66 -3.98 1.47
C THR A 43 -15.65 -4.49 2.92
N GLU A 44 -15.51 -5.81 3.09
CA GLU A 44 -15.49 -6.47 4.40
C GLU A 44 -14.10 -6.39 5.06
N HIS A 45 -13.06 -6.32 4.23
CA HIS A 45 -11.67 -6.42 4.62
C HIS A 45 -10.82 -5.39 3.87
N PRO A 46 -10.98 -4.09 4.18
CA PRO A 46 -10.21 -3.05 3.52
C PRO A 46 -8.73 -3.13 3.92
N CYS A 47 -7.82 -2.82 2.98
CA CYS A 47 -6.41 -2.62 3.34
C CYS A 47 -6.29 -1.39 4.24
N LYS A 48 -5.44 -1.45 5.27
CA LYS A 48 -5.24 -0.33 6.22
C LYS A 48 -3.80 0.16 6.18
N ILE A 49 -3.62 1.41 5.80
CA ILE A 49 -2.29 2.01 5.61
C ILE A 49 -2.21 3.28 6.43
N GLN A 50 -1.28 3.34 7.38
CA GLN A 50 -1.03 4.50 8.21
C GLN A 50 0.45 4.88 8.14
N MET A 51 0.77 5.95 7.43
CA MET A 51 2.13 6.45 7.28
C MET A 51 2.20 7.92 7.69
N ASP A 52 3.20 8.33 8.48
CA ASP A 52 3.24 9.73 8.93
C ASP A 52 3.65 10.70 7.81
N GLU A 53 4.62 10.36 6.97
CA GLU A 53 5.13 11.28 5.94
C GLU A 53 4.39 11.19 4.60
N GLY A 54 4.23 9.98 4.05
CA GLY A 54 3.69 9.85 2.70
C GLY A 54 3.27 8.44 2.28
N VAL A 55 2.33 8.38 1.34
CA VAL A 55 1.95 7.16 0.62
C VAL A 55 1.98 7.46 -0.87
N PHE A 56 2.84 6.76 -1.60
CA PHE A 56 3.06 6.92 -3.02
C PHE A 56 2.79 5.57 -3.70
N VAL A 57 1.77 5.53 -4.56
CA VAL A 57 1.36 4.29 -5.23
C VAL A 57 1.48 4.48 -6.73
N VAL A 58 2.27 3.62 -7.37
CA VAL A 58 2.35 3.49 -8.82
C VAL A 58 1.49 2.29 -9.20
N GLY A 59 0.23 2.55 -9.52
CA GLY A 59 -0.82 1.55 -9.68
C GLY A 59 -2.19 2.12 -9.31
N SER A 60 -3.04 1.29 -8.71
CA SER A 60 -4.38 1.70 -8.29
C SER A 60 -4.64 1.41 -6.81
N ILE A 61 -5.50 2.21 -6.18
CA ILE A 61 -5.98 1.94 -4.81
C ILE A 61 -7.49 1.72 -4.88
N ARG A 62 -7.98 0.60 -4.34
CA ARG A 62 -9.40 0.26 -4.26
C ARG A 62 -9.72 -0.38 -2.91
N GLN A 63 -10.85 0.01 -2.33
CA GLN A 63 -11.32 -0.49 -1.03
C GLN A 63 -10.21 -0.51 0.04
N ALA A 64 -9.59 0.64 0.29
CA ALA A 64 -8.52 0.80 1.27
C ALA A 64 -8.70 2.07 2.10
N GLU A 65 -8.30 2.00 3.38
CA GLU A 65 -8.22 3.11 4.31
C GLU A 65 -6.76 3.58 4.37
N VAL A 66 -6.50 4.80 3.89
CA VAL A 66 -5.15 5.38 3.84
C VAL A 66 -5.11 6.67 4.66
N VAL A 67 -4.31 6.67 5.72
CA VAL A 67 -4.05 7.84 6.58
C VAL A 67 -2.60 8.23 6.42
N SER A 68 -2.37 9.44 5.89
CA SER A 68 -1.04 10.00 5.69
C SER A 68 -1.11 11.51 5.47
N ARG A 69 0.00 12.22 5.75
CA ARG A 69 0.14 13.64 5.39
C ARG A 69 0.04 13.87 3.88
N ARG A 70 0.49 12.90 3.09
CA ARG A 70 0.48 12.98 1.63
C ARG A 70 0.10 11.64 1.02
N ILE A 71 -0.82 11.69 0.05
CA ILE A 71 -1.22 10.53 -0.74
C ILE A 71 -1.08 10.91 -2.21
N GLN A 72 -0.32 10.11 -2.97
CA GLN A 72 -0.18 10.26 -4.41
C GLN A 72 -0.39 8.91 -5.09
N VAL A 73 -1.26 8.90 -6.10
CA VAL A 73 -1.53 7.72 -6.92
C VAL A 73 -1.22 8.07 -8.36
N ALA A 74 -0.26 7.36 -8.95
CA ALA A 74 0.11 7.46 -10.34
C ALA A 74 -0.38 6.21 -11.07
N ASN A 75 -1.25 6.38 -12.07
CA ASN A 75 -1.58 5.30 -12.99
C ASN A 75 -0.40 5.11 -13.93
N GLY A 76 0.49 4.18 -13.59
CA GLY A 76 1.67 3.90 -14.40
C GLY A 76 1.26 3.33 -15.76
N GLN A 77 1.33 4.14 -16.82
CA GLN A 77 1.85 3.60 -18.06
C GLN A 77 3.34 3.42 -17.81
N ALA A 78 3.80 2.17 -17.72
CA ALA A 78 5.22 1.88 -17.71
C ALA A 78 5.81 2.35 -19.05
N SER A 79 6.28 3.61 -19.11
CA SER A 79 7.17 4.01 -20.19
C SER A 79 8.53 3.44 -19.86
N ARG A 80 8.97 2.44 -20.62
CA ARG A 80 10.39 2.11 -20.71
C ARG A 80 11.12 3.39 -21.14
N LEU A 81 11.95 3.93 -20.26
CA LEU A 81 13.03 4.86 -20.63
C LEU A 81 14.20 4.06 -21.18
#